data_AF-A0A4V3RYQ1-F1
#
_entry.id   AF-A0A4V3RYQ1-F1
#
_cell.length_a   1.000
_cell.length_b   1.000
_cell.length_c   1.000
_cell.angle_alpha   90.00
_cell.angle_beta   90.00
_cell.angle_gamma   90.00
#
_symmetry.space_group_name_H-M   'P 1'
#
loop_
_entity.id
_entity.type
_entity.pdbx_description
1 polymer ?
#
loop_
_entity_poly.entity_id
_entity_poly.type
_entity_poly.pdbx_seq_one_letter_code
_entity_poly.pdbx_strand_id
1 'polypeptide(L)' 'PKSTSKKVKEVKKAKGLAGEHLGAPPYGYLRNPDDKTRWLVDEEAAAVVRRIFSLCIQGKGVSAIATALWEDKVLTPSA' A
#
# COMPACT_ATOMS: atom_id res chain seq x y z
N PRO A 1 -10.53 9.38 -34.80
CA PRO A 1 -10.15 10.32 -33.71
C PRO A 1 -9.79 9.57 -32.40
N LYS A 2 -8.50 9.27 -32.20
CA LYS A 2 -7.94 8.62 -30.98
C LYS A 2 -7.69 9.65 -29.88
N SER A 3 -8.72 10.13 -29.20
CA SER A 3 -8.57 11.07 -28.06
C SER A 3 -9.07 10.52 -26.72
N THR A 4 -9.71 9.35 -26.73
CA THR A 4 -10.28 8.73 -25.52
C THR A 4 -9.21 8.36 -24.49
N SER A 5 -8.08 7.81 -24.93
CA SER A 5 -6.96 7.43 -24.06
C SER A 5 -6.22 8.62 -23.44
N LYS A 6 -6.06 9.74 -24.17
CA LYS A 6 -5.51 10.98 -23.59
C LYS A 6 -6.43 11.54 -22.51
N LYS A 7 -7.74 11.60 -22.78
CA LYS A 7 -8.73 12.13 -21.84
C LYS A 7 -8.80 11.32 -20.55
N VAL A 8 -8.74 9.98 -20.64
CA VAL A 8 -8.69 9.11 -19.46
C VAL A 8 -7.41 9.31 -18.63
N LYS A 9 -6.25 9.51 -19.28
CA LYS A 9 -5.00 9.79 -18.57
C LYS A 9 -5.05 11.11 -17.81
N GLU A 10 -5.59 12.16 -18.42
CA GLU A 10 -5.75 13.46 -17.78
C GLU A 10 -6.71 13.39 -16.57
N VAL A 11 -7.83 12.67 -16.70
CA VAL A 11 -8.76 12.47 -15.57
C VAL A 11 -8.10 11.73 -14.41
N LYS A 12 -7.34 10.66 -14.67
CA LYS A 12 -6.59 9.95 -13.62
C LYS A 12 -5.53 10.84 -12.98
N LYS A 13 -4.82 11.64 -13.78
CA LYS A 13 -3.82 12.59 -13.28
C LYS A 13 -4.45 13.64 -12.37
N ALA A 14 -5.59 14.22 -12.78
CA ALA A 14 -6.31 15.21 -11.97
C ALA A 14 -6.77 14.63 -10.62
N LYS A 15 -7.32 13.41 -10.62
CA LYS A 15 -7.71 12.70 -9.39
C LYS A 15 -6.52 12.44 -8.46
N GLY A 16 -5.40 11.98 -9.00
CA GLY A 16 -4.18 11.77 -8.22
C GLY A 16 -3.63 13.06 -7.61
N LEU A 17 -3.67 14.18 -8.34
CA LEU A 17 -3.27 15.50 -7.83
C LEU A 17 -4.22 16.03 -6.74
N ALA A 18 -5.49 15.64 -6.77
CA ALA A 18 -6.46 15.94 -5.72
C ALA A 18 -6.29 15.07 -4.46
N GLY A 19 -5.33 14.14 -4.44
CA GLY A 19 -5.09 13.20 -3.34
C GLY A 19 -6.05 12.01 -3.31
N GLU A 20 -6.81 11.78 -4.39
CA GLU A 20 -7.62 10.57 -4.52
C GLU A 20 -6.72 9.36 -4.75
N HIS A 21 -6.91 8.32 -3.98
CA HIS A 21 -6.22 7.06 -4.15
C HIS A 21 -6.75 6.36 -5.41
N LEU A 22 -5.82 5.92 -6.25
CA LEU A 22 -6.13 5.27 -7.52
C LEU A 22 -5.74 3.79 -7.45
N GLY A 23 -6.68 2.92 -7.79
CA GLY A 23 -6.44 1.48 -7.85
C GLY A 23 -6.78 0.74 -6.55
N ALA A 24 -6.20 -0.45 -6.40
CA ALA A 24 -6.37 -1.28 -5.22
C ALA A 24 -5.44 -0.81 -4.08
N PRO A 25 -5.88 -0.87 -2.81
CA PRO A 25 -5.04 -0.54 -1.68
C PRO A 25 -3.84 -1.50 -1.56
N PRO A 26 -2.64 -1.00 -1.24
CA PRO A 26 -1.48 -1.83 -0.93
C PRO A 26 -1.63 -2.45 0.47
N TYR A 27 -0.78 -3.43 0.78
CA TYR A 27 -0.74 -4.05 2.11
C TYR A 27 -0.50 -3.00 3.22
N GLY A 28 -1.22 -3.13 4.33
CA GLY A 28 -1.30 -2.10 5.37
C GLY A 28 -2.46 -1.11 5.20
N TYR A 29 -3.25 -1.24 4.13
CA TYR A 29 -4.41 -0.41 3.86
C TYR A 29 -5.63 -1.24 3.43
N LEU A 30 -6.81 -0.80 3.85
CA LEU A 30 -8.10 -1.33 3.44
C LEU A 30 -8.82 -0.35 2.51
N ARG A 31 -9.71 -0.90 1.69
CA ARG A 31 -10.61 -0.07 0.88
C ARG A 31 -11.65 0.55 1.82
N ASN A 32 -11.75 1.87 1.79
CA ASN A 32 -12.78 2.55 2.57
C ASN A 32 -14.17 2.21 1.97
N PRO A 33 -15.11 1.65 2.76
CA PRO A 33 -16.45 1.32 2.28
C PRO A 33 -17.29 2.57 1.98
N ASP A 34 -17.04 3.66 2.71
CA ASP A 34 -17.81 4.91 2.64
C ASP A 34 -17.27 5.87 1.57
N ASP A 35 -15.95 5.92 1.40
CA ASP A 35 -15.28 6.78 0.42
C ASP A 35 -14.26 6.01 -0.41
N LYS A 36 -14.66 5.56 -1.61
CA LYS A 36 -13.81 4.82 -2.55
C LYS A 36 -12.58 5.60 -3.03
N THR A 37 -12.49 6.90 -2.78
CA THR A 37 -11.30 7.71 -3.11
C THR A 37 -10.23 7.69 -2.02
N ARG A 38 -10.54 7.10 -0.85
CA ARG A 38 -9.63 7.01 0.29
C ARG A 38 -9.36 5.56 0.66
N TRP A 39 -8.15 5.32 1.14
CA TRP A 39 -7.81 4.08 1.81
C TRP A 39 -7.86 4.28 3.32
N LEU A 40 -8.32 3.26 4.04
CA LEU A 40 -8.24 3.21 5.50
C LEU A 40 -6.97 2.49 5.89
N VAL A 41 -6.39 2.84 7.03
CA VAL A 41 -5.24 2.11 7.58
C VAL A 41 -5.75 0.79 8.13
N ASP A 42 -5.15 -0.31 7.71
CA ASP A 42 -5.30 -1.60 8.36
C ASP A 42 -4.30 -1.65 9.53
N GLU A 43 -4.73 -1.45 10.77
CA GLU A 43 -3.77 -1.33 11.87
C GLU A 43 -2.94 -2.60 12.11
N GLU A 44 -3.49 -3.78 11.81
CA GLU A 44 -2.78 -5.05 11.98
C GLU A 44 -1.67 -5.17 10.92
N ALA A 45 -2.02 -5.01 9.65
CA ALA A 45 -1.05 -5.05 8.57
C ALA A 45 -0.07 -3.85 8.59
N ALA A 46 -0.54 -2.67 9.00
CA ALA A 46 0.30 -1.48 9.13
C ALA A 46 1.32 -1.63 10.27
N ALA A 47 1.00 -2.36 11.35
CA ALA A 47 1.98 -2.68 12.39
C ALA A 47 3.15 -3.50 11.82
N VAL A 48 2.89 -4.45 10.93
CA VAL A 48 3.91 -5.23 10.23
C VAL A 48 4.78 -4.33 9.36
N VAL A 49 4.18 -3.44 8.56
CA VAL A 49 4.92 -2.49 7.71
C VAL A 49 5.80 -1.55 8.56
N ARG A 50 5.25 -0.94 9.62
CA ARG A 50 6.00 -0.09 10.55
C ARG A 50 7.18 -0.83 11.17
N ARG A 51 6.97 -2.10 11.53
CA ARG A 51 8.04 -2.96 12.06
C ARG A 51 9.14 -3.23 11.05
N ILE A 52 8.79 -3.54 9.79
CA ILE A 52 9.76 -3.72 8.70
C ILE A 52 10.66 -2.49 8.58
N PHE A 53 10.07 -1.30 8.49
CA PHE A 53 10.82 -0.05 8.37
C PHE A 53 11.69 0.21 9.60
N SER A 54 11.19 -0.06 10.81
CA SER A 54 11.98 0.05 12.04
C SER A 54 13.21 -0.87 12.01
N LEU A 55 13.06 -2.11 11.56
CA LEU A 55 14.17 -3.06 11.45
C LEU A 55 15.18 -2.64 10.36
N CYS A 56 14.70 -2.08 9.24
CA CYS A 56 15.57 -1.48 8.23
C CYS A 56 16.40 -0.32 8.79
N ILE A 57 15.79 0.59 9.56
CA ILE A 57 16.47 1.73 10.20
C ILE A 57 17.52 1.25 11.22
N GLN A 58 17.27 0.13 11.89
CA GLN A 58 18.24 -0.54 12.78
C GLN A 58 19.41 -1.21 12.03
N GLY A 59 19.43 -1.15 10.69
CA GLY A 59 20.51 -1.71 9.87
C GLY A 59 20.34 -3.19 9.54
N LYS A 60 19.18 -3.80 9.81
CA LYS A 60 18.94 -5.19 9.42
C LYS A 60 18.72 -5.29 7.90
N GLY A 61 19.40 -6.24 7.27
CA GLY A 61 19.20 -6.54 5.86
C GLY A 61 17.83 -7.19 5.60
N VAL A 62 17.30 -7.01 4.39
CA VAL A 62 16.00 -7.54 3.95
C VAL A 62 15.81 -9.04 4.24
N SER A 63 16.85 -9.85 4.07
CA SER A 63 16.79 -11.29 4.38
C SER A 63 16.57 -11.56 5.87
N ALA A 64 17.30 -10.87 6.75
CA ALA A 64 17.14 -11.01 8.20
C ALA A 64 15.77 -10.52 8.68
N ILE A 65 15.21 -9.48 8.03
CA ILE A 65 13.85 -9.01 8.32
C ILE A 65 12.82 -10.06 7.93
N ALA A 66 12.96 -10.68 6.75
CA ALA A 66 12.07 -11.75 6.31
C ALA A 66 12.12 -12.95 7.27
N THR A 67 13.31 -13.37 7.71
CA THR A 67 13.48 -14.43 8.72
C THR A 67 12.79 -14.06 10.03
N ALA A 68 12.99 -12.84 10.53
CA ALA A 68 12.34 -12.39 11.77
C ALA A 68 10.81 -12.40 11.66
N LEU A 69 10.25 -11.92 10.54
CA LEU A 69 8.80 -11.96 10.31
C LEU A 69 8.25 -13.40 10.21
N TRP A 70 9.03 -14.29 9.60
CA TRP A 70 8.69 -15.71 9.49
C TRP A 70 8.66 -16.40 10.86
N GLU A 71 9.68 -16.16 11.69
CA GLU A 71 9.77 -16.69 13.06
C GLU A 71 8.59 -16.21 13.93
N ASP A 72 8.20 -14.95 13.77
CA ASP A 72 7.04 -14.38 14.46
C ASP A 72 5.69 -14.79 13.85
N LYS A 73 5.70 -15.70 12.87
CA LYS A 73 4.51 -16.23 12.17
C LYS A 73 3.62 -15.12 11.61
N VAL A 74 4.23 -14.04 11.14
CA VAL A 74 3.50 -12.98 10.45
C VAL A 74 2.92 -13.56 9.17
N LEU A 75 1.60 -13.45 9.02
CA LEU A 75 0.88 -13.91 7.84
C LEU A 75 1.47 -13.26 6.59
N THR A 76 1.96 -14.09 5.67
CA THR A 76 2.41 -13.61 4.36
C THR A 76 1.17 -13.30 3.51
N PRO A 77 0.90 -12.03 3.18
CA PRO A 77 -0.23 -11.71 2.31
C PRO A 77 0.05 -12.28 0.92
N SER A 78 -0.70 -13.31 0.52
CA SER A 78 -0.71 -13.76 -0.88
C SER A 78 -1.54 -12.75 -1.68
N ALA A 79 -0.94 -12.22 -2.74
CA ALA A 79 -1.61 -11.37 -3.72
C ALA A 79 -2.64 -12.14 -4.54
#